data_AF-A0A319DIX0-F1
#
_entry.id   AF-A0A319DIX0-F1
#
_cell.length_a   1.000
_cell.length_b   1.000
_cell.length_c   1.000
_cell.angle_alpha   90.00
_cell.angle_beta   90.00
_cell.angle_gamma   90.00
#
_symmetry.space_group_name_H-M   'P 1'
#
loop_
_entity.id
_entity.type
_entity.pdbx_description
1 polymer ?
#
loop_
_entity_poly.entity_id
_entity_poly.type
_entity_poly.pdbx_seq_one_letter_code
_entity_poly.pdbx_strand_id
1 'polypeptide(L)'
;IRAEAIVKQVKQQLDENIDYGCTLIGRCGASGVSFKVTCAIYAYTVVGKGTTRPLWHQVSREAEIYGVLLRVQGSAVPVFLGKLDLDKFYFVHGA
;
A
#
# COMPACT_ATOMS: atom_id res chain seq x y z
N ILE A 1 -3.54 -7.03 16.71
CA ILE A 1 -2.37 -6.42 16.04
C ILE A 1 -2.77 -5.02 15.62
N ARG A 2 -1.96 -3.98 15.89
CA ARG A 2 -2.27 -2.59 15.48
C ARG A 2 -1.92 -2.40 14.00
N ALA A 3 -2.68 -1.56 13.29
CA ALA A 3 -2.40 -1.23 11.88
C ALA A 3 -0.97 -0.70 11.69
N GLU A 4 -0.50 0.15 12.60
CA GLU A 4 0.87 0.69 12.64
C GLU A 4 1.94 -0.42 12.66
N ALA A 5 1.69 -1.54 13.35
CA ALA A 5 2.62 -2.66 13.43
C ALA A 5 2.70 -3.40 12.09
N ILE A 6 1.56 -3.58 11.40
CA ILE A 6 1.53 -4.18 10.06
C ILE A 6 2.28 -3.26 9.08
N VAL A 7 1.99 -1.96 9.08
CA VAL A 7 2.64 -0.99 8.19
C VAL A 7 4.15 -0.95 8.42
N LYS A 8 4.60 -0.93 9.69
CA LYS A 8 6.03 -0.95 10.02
C LYS A 8 6.72 -2.22 9.49
N GLN A 9 6.13 -3.39 9.69
CA GLN A 9 6.72 -4.64 9.18
C GLN A 9 6.68 -4.75 7.66
N VAL A 10 5.60 -4.25 7.03
CA VAL A 10 5.53 -4.18 5.57
C VAL A 10 6.57 -3.21 5.00
N LYS A 11 6.83 -2.06 5.64
CA LYS A 11 7.91 -1.17 5.20
C LYS A 11 9.25 -1.90 5.26
N GLN A 12 9.59 -2.44 6.43
CA GLN A 12 10.87 -3.12 6.63
C GLN A 12 11.08 -4.24 5.61
N GLN A 13 10.11 -5.14 5.44
CA GLN A 13 10.26 -6.28 4.53
C GLN A 13 10.45 -5.83 3.07
N LEU A 14 9.77 -4.76 2.62
CA LEU A 14 9.85 -4.26 1.25
C LEU A 14 11.12 -3.45 1.00
N ASP A 15 11.61 -2.73 2.01
CA ASP A 15 12.92 -2.08 1.96
C ASP A 15 14.05 -3.12 1.93
N GLU A 16 13.89 -4.27 2.58
CA GLU A 16 14.83 -5.39 2.50
C GLU A 16 14.74 -6.14 1.16
N ASN A 17 13.54 -6.45 0.68
CA ASN A 17 13.30 -7.05 -0.62
C ASN A 17 11.92 -6.64 -1.17
N ILE A 18 11.93 -5.84 -2.23
CA ILE A 18 10.73 -5.21 -2.80
C ILE A 18 9.75 -6.22 -3.41
N ASP A 19 10.21 -7.42 -3.76
CA ASP A 19 9.40 -8.51 -4.32
C ASP A 19 8.91 -9.50 -3.24
N TYR A 20 9.47 -9.45 -2.03
CA TYR A 20 9.14 -10.43 -0.99
C TYR A 20 7.71 -10.23 -0.47
N GLY A 21 6.82 -11.16 -0.83
CA GLY A 21 5.41 -11.09 -0.49
C GLY A 21 4.68 -9.93 -1.17
N CYS A 22 5.23 -9.36 -2.25
CA CYS A 22 4.63 -8.27 -3.02
C CYS A 22 4.35 -8.75 -4.44
N THR A 23 3.10 -8.66 -4.88
CA THR A 23 2.71 -9.11 -6.22
C THR A 23 1.75 -8.11 -6.86
N LEU A 24 2.02 -7.73 -8.09
CA LEU A 24 1.13 -6.88 -8.88
C LEU A 24 -0.25 -7.53 -9.03
N ILE A 25 -1.30 -6.71 -8.90
CA ILE A 25 -2.68 -7.13 -9.15
C ILE A 25 -3.35 -6.18 -10.14
N GLY A 26 -4.00 -6.76 -11.15
CA GLY A 26 -4.69 -6.00 -12.19
C GLY A 26 -3.75 -5.30 -13.17
N ARG A 27 -4.26 -4.26 -13.82
CA ARG A 27 -3.54 -3.43 -14.80
C ARG A 27 -3.11 -2.11 -14.18
N CYS A 28 -2.14 -1.45 -14.81
CA CYS A 28 -1.79 -0.07 -14.49
C CYS A 28 -3.02 0.84 -14.71
N GLY A 29 -3.38 1.58 -13.67
CA GLY A 29 -4.42 2.61 -13.71
C GLY A 29 -3.82 4.00 -13.94
N ALA A 30 -4.68 5.02 -13.96
CA ALA A 30 -4.27 6.40 -14.28
C ALA A 30 -3.20 6.98 -13.32
N SER A 31 -3.15 6.52 -12.07
CA SER A 31 -2.26 7.06 -11.04
C SER A 31 -1.26 6.03 -10.49
N GLY A 32 -1.18 4.83 -11.07
CA GLY A 32 -0.26 3.78 -10.62
C GLY A 32 -0.84 2.37 -10.67
N VAL A 33 -0.28 1.48 -9.86
CA VAL A 33 -0.59 0.05 -9.83
C VAL A 33 -1.02 -0.41 -8.44
N SER A 34 -1.80 -1.48 -8.40
CA SER A 34 -2.19 -2.13 -7.14
C SER A 34 -1.34 -3.37 -6.90
N PHE A 35 -1.08 -3.65 -5.63
CA PHE A 35 -0.28 -4.77 -5.16
C PHE A 35 -1.06 -5.57 -4.13
N LYS A 36 -0.94 -6.89 -4.20
CA LYS A 36 -1.18 -7.79 -3.09
C LYS A 36 0.11 -7.84 -2.26
N VAL A 37 0.04 -7.41 -1.01
CA VAL A 37 1.20 -7.35 -0.10
C VAL A 37 0.93 -8.22 1.12
N THR A 38 1.77 -9.21 1.37
CA THR A 38 1.68 -10.09 2.54
C THR A 38 2.69 -9.64 3.59
N CYS A 39 2.22 -9.34 4.80
CA CYS A 39 3.06 -9.15 5.97
C CYS A 39 3.46 -10.52 6.51
N ALA A 40 4.71 -10.94 6.26
CA ALA A 40 5.16 -12.30 6.52
C ALA A 40 5.04 -12.71 8.01
N ILE A 41 5.36 -11.79 8.93
CA ILE A 41 5.40 -12.05 10.38
C ILE A 41 4.01 -12.30 10.96
N TYR A 42 2.98 -11.65 10.42
CA TYR A 42 1.63 -11.75 10.96
C TYR A 42 0.68 -12.56 10.07
N ALA A 43 1.13 -13.02 8.90
CA ALA A 43 0.34 -13.73 7.89
C ALA A 43 -0.90 -12.96 7.40
N TYR A 44 -0.89 -11.62 7.48
CA TYR A 44 -1.94 -10.77 6.89
C TYR A 44 -1.58 -10.40 5.46
N THR A 45 -2.55 -10.47 4.55
CA THR A 45 -2.43 -9.89 3.21
C THR A 45 -3.29 -8.64 3.11
N VAL A 46 -2.71 -7.58 2.54
CA VAL A 46 -3.33 -6.27 2.35
C VAL A 46 -3.19 -5.83 0.90
N VAL A 47 -4.02 -4.87 0.49
CA VAL A 47 -3.89 -4.23 -0.82
C VAL A 47 -3.08 -2.95 -0.66
N GLY A 48 -1.98 -2.84 -1.40
CA GLY A 48 -1.16 -1.63 -1.50
C GLY A 48 -1.39 -0.92 -2.83
N LYS A 49 -1.49 0.41 -2.83
CA LYS A 49 -1.43 1.21 -4.06
C LYS A 49 -0.02 1.80 -4.16
N GLY A 50 0.69 1.48 -5.25
CA GLY A 50 1.97 2.10 -5.55
C GLY A 50 1.84 3.08 -6.70
N THR A 51 2.62 4.15 -6.64
CA THR A 51 2.63 5.23 -7.61
C THR A 51 4.04 5.74 -7.83
N THR A 52 4.25 6.56 -8.85
CA THR A 52 5.52 7.23 -9.10
C THR A 52 5.60 8.53 -8.29
N ARG A 53 6.82 9.01 -8.01
CA ARG A 53 7.04 10.26 -7.26
C ARG A 53 6.24 11.46 -7.80
N PRO A 54 6.13 11.70 -9.13
CA PRO A 54 5.33 12.81 -9.65
C PRO A 54 3.84 12.72 -9.32
N LEU A 55 3.29 11.51 -9.22
CA LEU A 55 1.87 11.25 -8.97
C LEU A 55 1.53 11.03 -7.49
N TRP A 56 2.53 11.05 -6.60
CA TRP A 56 2.35 10.89 -5.16
C TRP A 56 1.33 11.87 -4.56
N HIS A 57 1.34 13.12 -5.00
CA HIS A 57 0.38 14.13 -4.53
C HIS A 57 -1.08 13.75 -4.83
N GLN A 58 -1.33 12.99 -5.90
CA GLN A 58 -2.69 12.55 -6.27
C GLN A 58 -3.14 11.41 -5.35
N VAL A 59 -2.27 10.42 -5.12
CA VAL A 59 -2.62 9.23 -4.34
C VAL A 59 -2.57 9.48 -2.83
N SER A 60 -1.64 10.31 -2.36
CA SER A 60 -1.49 10.59 -0.91
C SER A 60 -2.70 11.30 -0.31
N ARG A 61 -3.48 12.03 -1.13
CA ARG A 61 -4.73 12.68 -0.71
C ARG A 61 -5.83 11.68 -0.34
N GLU A 62 -5.77 10.44 -0.81
CA GLU A 62 -6.71 9.39 -0.37
C GLU A 62 -6.63 9.14 1.14
N ALA A 63 -5.46 9.32 1.76
CA ALA A 63 -5.30 9.15 3.20
C ALA A 63 -6.15 10.17 4.00
N GLU A 64 -6.33 11.38 3.49
CA GLU A 64 -7.19 12.40 4.09
C GLU A 64 -8.66 11.98 4.03
N ILE A 65 -9.09 11.45 2.88
CA ILE A 65 -10.46 10.94 2.68
C ILE A 65 -10.76 9.79 3.64
N TYR A 66 -9.82 8.85 3.79
CA TYR A 66 -9.96 7.78 4.78
C TYR A 66 -10.04 8.32 6.21
N GLY A 67 -9.33 9.41 6.53
CA GLY A 67 -9.45 10.10 7.81
C GLY A 67 -10.86 10.67 8.05
N VAL A 68 -11.47 11.30 7.04
CA VAL A 68 -12.86 11.77 7.11
C VAL A 68 -13.84 10.59 7.31
N LEU A 69 -13.57 9.47 6.64
CA LEU A 69 -14.42 8.27 6.66
C LEU A 69 -14.10 7.30 7.81
N LEU A 70 -13.34 7.72 8.83
CA LEU A 70 -12.85 6.85 9.90
C LEU A 70 -13.97 5.99 10.54
N ARG A 71 -15.15 6.57 10.77
CA ARG A 71 -16.27 5.88 11.45
C ARG A 71 -16.92 4.77 10.63
N VAL A 72 -16.71 4.75 9.31
CA VAL A 72 -17.35 3.78 8.39
C VAL A 72 -16.35 2.80 7.77
N GLN A 73 -15.07 2.90 8.13
CA GLN A 73 -14.05 1.94 7.73
C GLN A 73 -14.33 0.56 8.33
N GLY A 74 -14.11 -0.50 7.54
CA GLY A 74 -14.39 -1.88 7.93
C GLY A 74 -15.87 -2.26 7.82
N SER A 75 -16.74 -1.31 7.45
CA SER A 75 -18.16 -1.56 7.18
C SER A 75 -18.52 -1.16 5.75
N ALA A 76 -18.45 0.13 5.42
CA ALA A 76 -18.83 0.65 4.10
C ALA A 76 -17.63 0.92 3.19
N VAL A 77 -16.45 1.14 3.76
CA VAL A 77 -15.19 1.36 3.01
C VAL A 77 -14.06 0.53 3.61
N PRO A 78 -12.98 0.24 2.86
CA PRO A 78 -11.82 -0.48 3.38
C PRO A 78 -11.19 0.20 4.60
N VAL A 79 -10.55 -0.60 5.46
CA VAL A 79 -9.72 -0.07 6.55
C VAL A 79 -8.39 0.43 5.98
N PHE A 80 -8.10 1.70 6.17
CA PHE A 80 -6.85 2.32 5.78
C PHE A 80 -5.78 2.06 6.84
N LEU A 81 -4.75 1.31 6.46
CA LEU A 81 -3.72 0.91 7.40
C LEU A 81 -2.60 1.96 7.54
N GLY A 82 -2.32 2.73 6.49
CA GLY A 82 -1.34 3.80 6.51
C GLY A 82 -0.68 4.06 5.17
N LYS A 83 0.17 5.09 5.14
CA LYS A 83 1.04 5.41 4.00
C LYS A 83 2.41 4.73 4.17
N LEU A 84 3.01 4.35 3.05
CA LEU A 84 4.36 3.80 3.00
C LEU A 84 5.20 4.67 2.07
N ASP A 85 6.35 5.10 2.57
CA ASP A 85 7.43 5.64 1.75
C ASP A 85 8.54 4.58 1.75
N LEU A 86 8.89 4.06 0.58
CA LEU A 86 9.80 2.93 0.43
C LEU A 86 11.16 3.42 -0.09
N ASP A 87 12.22 2.79 0.39
CA ASP A 87 13.59 3.12 -0.02
C ASP A 87 13.93 2.49 -1.38
N LYS A 88 13.13 1.51 -1.80
CA LYS A 88 13.25 0.77 -3.07
C LYS A 88 12.12 1.11 -4.03
N PHE A 89 12.42 0.99 -5.32
CA PHE A 89 11.45 1.13 -6.40
C PHE A 89 11.00 -0.25 -6.90
N TYR A 90 9.71 -0.39 -7.16
CA TYR A 90 9.16 -1.53 -7.88
C TYR A 90 9.15 -1.23 -9.38
N PHE A 91 9.84 -2.04 -10.18
CA PHE A 91 9.88 -1.87 -11.63
C PHE A 91 8.72 -2.62 -12.28
N VAL A 92 7.70 -1.88 -12.71
CA VAL A 92 6.59 -2.42 -13.50
C VAL A 92 6.96 -2.35 -14.97
N HIS A 93 7.13 -3.51 -15.63
CA HIS A 93 7.37 -3.55 -17.07
C HIS A 93 6.11 -3.14 -17.84
N GLY A 94 6.21 -2.13 -18.70
CA GLY A 94 5.11 -1.63 -19.52
C GLY A 94 4.24 -0.54 -18.89
N ALA A 95 4.75 0.14 -17.86
CA ALA A 95 4.18 1.37 -17.29
C ALA A 95 4.97 2.61 -17.75
#